data_AF-A0A944T3D4-F1
#
_entry.id   AF-A0A944T3D4-F1
#
_cell.length_a   1.000
_cell.length_b   1.000
_cell.length_c   1.000
_cell.angle_alpha   90.00
_cell.angle_beta   90.00
_cell.angle_gamma   90.00
#
_symmetry.space_group_name_H-M   'P 1'
#
loop_
_entity.id
_entity.type
_entity.pdbx_description
1 polymer ?
#
loop_
_entity_poly.entity_id
_entity_poly.type
_entity_poly.pdbx_seq_one_letter_code
_entity_poly.pdbx_strand_id
1 'polypeptide(L)'
;MKKVVYFIFLMGCTFSCKNEATSQMTVSSTTIEESENSSEMIFNFSLTDYPTVFLKEEGLEEWEDFERLHESMARLSELNLRDVDVDLLALSGRLKNFAKKKFPSSLEVPQIRSRLKVVEMQAQKARYFNRHYKKDSLVPSLEKLYTAYNAMLSRMLSLREESSAVSSETIDIN
;
A
#
# COMPACT_ATOMS: atom_id res chain seq x y z
N MET A 1 -18.54 -6.22 50.49
CA MET A 1 -17.18 -6.54 49.99
C MET A 1 -17.37 -7.46 48.79
N LYS A 2 -17.33 -6.89 47.58
CA LYS A 2 -16.17 -6.81 46.69
C LYS A 2 -15.86 -8.15 45.97
N LYS A 3 -16.39 -8.23 44.75
CA LYS A 3 -15.64 -8.55 43.52
C LYS A 3 -14.80 -9.83 43.50
N VAL A 4 -15.37 -11.03 43.38
CA VAL A 4 -14.65 -12.17 42.74
C VAL A 4 -15.67 -13.23 42.26
N VAL A 5 -16.26 -13.10 41.07
CA VAL A 5 -16.92 -14.28 40.43
C VAL A 5 -16.70 -14.36 38.91
N TYR A 6 -16.40 -13.28 38.20
CA TYR A 6 -16.20 -13.35 36.73
C TYR A 6 -14.72 -13.33 36.34
N PHE A 7 -13.95 -14.35 36.75
CA PHE A 7 -12.58 -14.55 36.27
C PHE A 7 -12.25 -15.99 35.87
N ILE A 8 -13.28 -16.80 35.57
CA ILE A 8 -13.09 -18.16 35.01
C ILE A 8 -13.91 -18.29 33.71
N PHE A 9 -13.69 -17.35 32.79
CA PHE A 9 -14.06 -17.53 31.38
C PHE A 9 -13.11 -16.75 30.46
N LEU A 10 -11.81 -16.79 30.77
CA LEU A 10 -10.77 -16.23 29.90
C LEU A 10 -9.53 -17.12 29.91
N MET A 11 -9.74 -18.43 29.86
CA MET A 11 -8.66 -19.42 29.82
C MET A 11 -9.03 -20.48 28.80
N GLY A 12 -8.90 -20.13 27.52
CA GLY A 12 -9.27 -21.05 26.45
C GLY A 12 -9.14 -20.43 25.07
N CYS A 13 -7.97 -19.88 24.73
CA CYS A 13 -7.53 -19.65 23.34
C CYS A 13 -6.01 -19.37 23.30
N THR A 14 -5.20 -20.34 23.72
CA THR A 14 -3.77 -20.38 23.34
C THR A 14 -3.51 -21.67 22.58
N PHE A 15 -4.08 -21.78 21.39
CA PHE A 15 -3.52 -22.68 20.38
C PHE A 15 -2.29 -21.99 19.79
N SER A 16 -1.14 -22.19 20.44
CA SER A 16 0.15 -21.94 19.82
C SER A 16 0.48 -23.17 18.97
N CYS A 17 0.47 -23.02 17.63
CA CYS A 17 1.05 -24.02 16.75
C CYS A 17 2.54 -24.17 17.10
N LYS A 18 2.91 -25.32 17.67
CA LYS A 18 4.30 -25.79 17.66
C LYS A 18 4.63 -26.22 16.22
N ASN A 19 5.34 -25.39 15.48
CA ASN A 19 6.17 -25.89 14.38
C ASN A 19 7.59 -25.99 14.91
N GLU A 20 8.02 -27.21 15.23
CA GLU A 20 9.42 -27.54 15.34
C GLU A 20 10.00 -27.58 13.92
N ALA A 21 10.79 -26.56 13.58
CA ALA A 21 11.78 -26.65 12.53
C ALA A 21 12.91 -25.67 12.86
N THR A 22 13.84 -26.13 13.70
CA THR A 22 15.17 -25.55 13.82
C THR A 22 15.82 -25.57 12.44
N SER A 23 15.85 -24.44 11.76
CA SER A 23 16.75 -24.24 10.61
C SER A 23 17.91 -23.39 11.10
N GLN A 24 19.07 -24.02 11.18
CA GLN A 24 20.34 -23.38 11.47
C GLN A 24 20.57 -22.25 10.46
N MET A 25 20.81 -21.03 10.96
CA MET A 25 21.34 -19.94 10.14
C MET A 25 22.81 -20.24 9.85
N THR A 26 23.08 -20.85 8.70
CA THR A 26 24.43 -20.87 8.13
C THR A 26 24.65 -19.52 7.43
N VAL A 27 25.47 -18.66 8.03
CA VAL A 27 25.95 -17.44 7.37
C VAL A 27 26.99 -17.87 6.34
N SER A 28 26.57 -18.13 5.11
CA SER A 28 27.51 -18.31 3.99
C SER A 28 27.97 -16.93 3.55
N SER A 29 29.20 -16.56 3.90
CA SER A 29 29.87 -15.41 3.30
C SER A 29 30.29 -15.81 1.89
N THR A 30 29.47 -15.45 0.90
CA THR A 30 29.86 -15.53 -0.50
C THR A 30 30.12 -14.11 -0.97
N THR A 31 31.39 -13.77 -1.16
CA THR A 31 31.80 -12.60 -1.95
C THR A 31 31.13 -12.71 -3.31
N ILE A 32 30.16 -11.84 -3.58
CA ILE A 32 29.54 -11.73 -4.90
C ILE A 32 30.48 -10.87 -5.73
N GLU A 33 31.16 -11.50 -6.68
CA GLU A 33 31.81 -10.77 -7.77
C GLU A 33 30.74 -10.01 -8.55
N GLU A 34 30.90 -8.69 -8.59
CA GLU A 34 30.03 -7.76 -9.29
C GLU A 34 30.25 -7.96 -10.80
N SER A 35 29.45 -8.85 -11.42
CA SER A 35 29.39 -8.90 -12.88
C SER A 35 28.54 -7.73 -13.37
N GLU A 36 29.23 -6.65 -13.74
CA GLU A 36 28.65 -5.52 -14.46
C GLU A 36 28.24 -5.95 -15.88
N ASN A 37 27.11 -6.64 -15.98
CA ASN A 37 26.38 -6.73 -17.25
C ASN A 37 24.89 -6.84 -16.98
N SER A 38 24.30 -5.79 -16.40
CA SER A 38 22.84 -5.71 -16.29
C SER A 38 22.29 -4.99 -17.50
N SER A 39 21.69 -5.73 -18.44
CA SER A 39 20.79 -5.11 -19.40
C SER A 39 19.75 -4.29 -18.65
N GLU A 40 19.34 -3.16 -19.23
CA GLU A 40 18.27 -2.34 -18.72
C GLU A 40 17.03 -3.22 -18.52
N MET A 41 16.67 -3.42 -17.25
CA MET A 41 15.64 -4.37 -16.86
C MET A 41 14.35 -3.56 -16.83
N ILE A 42 13.74 -3.39 -18.00
CA ILE A 42 12.50 -2.62 -18.17
C ILE A 42 11.34 -3.46 -17.63
N PHE A 43 10.69 -2.97 -16.58
CA PHE A 43 9.50 -3.59 -16.00
C PHE A 43 8.28 -2.72 -16.28
N ASN A 44 7.20 -3.35 -16.73
CA ASN A 44 5.93 -2.65 -16.96
C ASN A 44 4.98 -2.95 -15.81
N PHE A 45 4.85 -1.99 -14.88
CA PHE A 45 3.83 -2.05 -13.84
C PHE A 45 2.57 -1.36 -14.33
N SER A 46 1.41 -2.03 -14.22
CA SER A 46 0.13 -1.40 -14.53
C SER A 46 -0.27 -0.43 -13.42
N LEU A 47 -0.38 0.85 -13.77
CA LEU A 47 -0.93 1.89 -12.91
C LEU A 47 -2.33 2.25 -13.43
N THR A 48 -3.33 2.22 -12.56
CA THR A 48 -4.67 2.73 -12.91
C THR A 48 -4.57 4.22 -13.16
N ASP A 49 -5.23 4.71 -14.22
CA ASP A 49 -5.22 6.13 -14.59
C ASP A 49 -5.68 7.03 -13.45
N TYR A 50 -5.16 8.27 -13.44
CA TYR A 50 -5.59 9.29 -12.50
C TYR A 50 -7.11 9.52 -12.64
N PRO A 51 -7.88 9.41 -11.54
CA PRO A 51 -9.34 9.42 -11.60
C PRO A 51 -9.92 10.85 -11.75
N THR A 52 -9.53 11.57 -12.81
CA THR A 52 -9.84 13.00 -13.02
C THR A 52 -11.34 13.28 -12.98
N VAL A 53 -12.15 12.42 -13.62
CA VAL A 53 -13.62 12.58 -13.69
C VAL A 53 -14.21 12.51 -12.28
N PHE A 54 -13.84 11.48 -11.51
CA PHE A 54 -14.28 11.30 -10.13
C PHE A 54 -13.87 12.48 -9.25
N LEU A 55 -12.61 12.93 -9.34
CA LEU A 55 -12.14 14.07 -8.54
C LEU A 55 -12.91 15.33 -8.88
N LYS A 56 -13.22 15.56 -10.16
CA LYS A 56 -14.02 16.71 -10.60
C LYS A 56 -15.43 16.69 -10.02
N GLU A 57 -16.09 15.54 -10.09
CA GLU A 57 -17.47 15.41 -9.61
C GLU A 57 -17.57 15.53 -8.08
N GLU A 58 -16.51 15.17 -7.36
CA GLU A 58 -16.40 15.33 -5.91
C GLU A 58 -15.88 16.72 -5.47
N GLY A 59 -15.56 17.62 -6.41
CA GLY A 59 -14.97 18.94 -6.11
C GLY A 59 -13.56 18.88 -5.53
N LEU A 60 -12.78 17.87 -5.95
CA LEU A 60 -11.43 17.53 -5.49
C LEU A 60 -10.35 17.77 -6.57
N GLU A 61 -10.64 18.60 -7.57
CA GLU A 61 -9.70 18.93 -8.65
C GLU A 61 -8.39 19.51 -8.13
N GLU A 62 -8.44 20.21 -7.00
CA GLU A 62 -7.29 20.87 -6.38
C GLU A 62 -6.68 20.04 -5.24
N TRP A 63 -6.93 18.72 -5.19
CA TRP A 63 -6.33 17.87 -4.17
C TRP A 63 -4.86 17.53 -4.48
N GLU A 64 -4.02 18.56 -4.43
CA GLU A 64 -2.60 18.57 -4.82
C GLU A 64 -1.79 17.45 -4.15
N ASP A 65 -2.09 17.13 -2.90
CA ASP A 65 -1.42 16.05 -2.19
C ASP A 65 -1.64 14.67 -2.84
N PHE A 66 -2.85 14.44 -3.36
CA PHE A 66 -3.20 13.20 -4.04
C PHE A 66 -2.59 13.15 -5.44
N GLU A 67 -2.64 14.26 -6.19
CA GLU A 67 -1.96 14.41 -7.48
C GLU A 67 -0.46 14.10 -7.36
N ARG A 68 0.23 14.78 -6.44
CA ARG A 68 1.65 14.52 -6.17
C ARG A 68 1.89 13.06 -5.79
N LEU A 69 1.02 12.45 -5.00
CA LEU A 69 1.15 11.02 -4.67
C LEU A 69 1.06 10.15 -5.93
N HIS A 70 0.10 10.42 -6.80
CA HIS A 70 -0.10 9.68 -8.04
C HIS A 70 1.08 9.81 -9.01
N GLU A 71 1.58 11.02 -9.23
CA GLU A 71 2.78 11.26 -10.03
C GLU A 71 4.00 10.50 -9.47
N SER A 72 4.09 10.38 -8.15
CA SER A 72 5.16 9.61 -7.51
C SER A 72 5.10 8.12 -7.86
N MET A 73 3.89 7.57 -7.99
CA MET A 73 3.69 6.20 -8.46
C MET A 73 3.96 6.07 -9.96
N ALA A 74 3.57 7.05 -10.77
CA ALA A 74 3.83 7.06 -12.21
C ALA A 74 5.34 7.12 -12.52
N ARG A 75 6.07 8.01 -11.86
CA ARG A 75 7.53 8.08 -11.99
C ARG A 75 8.19 6.76 -11.63
N LEU A 76 7.72 6.06 -10.59
CA LEU A 76 8.31 4.80 -10.14
C LEU A 76 8.31 3.71 -11.23
N SER A 77 7.37 3.75 -12.18
CA SER A 77 7.27 2.78 -13.28
C SER A 77 8.18 3.10 -14.45
N GLU A 78 8.65 4.34 -14.55
CA GLU A 78 9.52 4.83 -15.62
C GLU A 78 11.00 4.68 -15.25
N LEU A 79 11.31 4.34 -13.99
CA LEU A 79 12.67 4.36 -13.47
C LEU A 79 13.45 3.07 -13.76
N ASN A 80 14.74 3.26 -14.02
CA ASN A 80 15.71 2.19 -13.90
C ASN A 80 15.78 1.72 -12.44
N LEU A 81 15.52 0.43 -12.21
CA LEU A 81 15.53 -0.14 -10.86
C LEU A 81 16.85 0.03 -10.10
N ARG A 82 17.95 0.40 -10.77
CA ARG A 82 19.24 0.70 -10.12
C ARG A 82 19.19 1.94 -9.23
N ASP A 83 18.37 2.94 -9.58
CA ASP A 83 18.35 4.24 -8.90
C ASP A 83 17.06 4.48 -8.10
N VAL A 84 16.25 3.43 -7.92
CA VAL A 84 14.90 3.52 -7.35
C VAL A 84 14.89 3.79 -5.82
N ASP A 85 16.03 3.78 -5.13
CA ASP A 85 16.07 3.99 -3.67
C ASP A 85 15.60 5.39 -3.27
N VAL A 86 16.04 6.41 -4.01
CA VAL A 86 15.70 7.81 -3.73
C VAL A 86 14.20 8.03 -3.93
N ASP A 87 13.63 7.46 -4.99
CA ASP A 87 12.20 7.54 -5.28
C ASP A 87 11.35 6.76 -4.27
N LEU A 88 11.77 5.55 -3.87
CA LEU A 88 11.08 4.79 -2.83
C LEU A 88 11.15 5.49 -1.47
N LEU A 89 12.27 6.15 -1.15
CA LEU A 89 12.40 6.98 0.05
C LEU A 89 11.45 8.18 -0.01
N ALA A 90 11.43 8.91 -1.13
CA ALA A 90 10.57 10.07 -1.33
C ALA A 90 9.08 9.68 -1.27
N LEU A 91 8.70 8.59 -1.95
CA LEU A 91 7.35 8.02 -1.92
C LEU A 91 6.94 7.63 -0.50
N SER A 92 7.81 6.93 0.24
CA SER A 92 7.54 6.54 1.63
C SER A 92 7.28 7.76 2.52
N GLY A 93 8.08 8.82 2.38
CA GLY A 93 7.87 10.08 3.09
C GLY A 93 6.55 10.76 2.72
N ARG A 94 6.22 10.78 1.42
CA ARG A 94 4.97 11.34 0.89
C ARG A 94 3.75 10.59 1.40
N LEU A 95 3.75 9.26 1.34
CA LEU A 95 2.67 8.41 1.86
C LEU A 95 2.44 8.65 3.36
N LYS A 96 3.52 8.69 4.16
CA LYS A 96 3.42 8.96 5.59
C LYS A 96 2.82 10.34 5.89
N ASN A 97 3.19 11.36 5.12
CA ASN A 97 2.63 12.70 5.27
C ASN A 97 1.18 12.76 4.81
N PHE A 98 0.86 12.15 3.66
CA PHE A 98 -0.49 12.05 3.13
C PHE A 98 -1.42 11.36 4.14
N ALA A 99 -1.00 10.22 4.71
CA ALA A 99 -1.77 9.45 5.68
C ALA A 99 -2.08 10.22 6.98
N LYS A 100 -1.29 11.23 7.35
CA LYS A 100 -1.54 12.07 8.54
C LYS A 100 -2.50 13.21 8.27
N LYS A 101 -2.60 13.67 7.02
CA LYS A 101 -3.47 14.78 6.64
C LYS A 101 -4.93 14.33 6.70
N LYS A 102 -5.82 15.28 6.98
CA LYS A 102 -7.27 15.07 6.86
C LYS A 102 -7.63 15.01 5.37
N PHE A 103 -8.42 14.01 5.01
CA PHE A 103 -8.91 13.80 3.66
C PHE A 103 -10.17 14.65 3.46
N PRO A 104 -10.53 14.93 2.21
CA PRO A 104 -11.83 15.47 1.90
C PRO A 104 -12.95 14.61 2.51
N SER A 105 -14.05 15.24 2.91
CA SER A 105 -15.09 14.59 3.72
C SER A 105 -15.68 13.34 3.07
N SER A 106 -15.87 13.33 1.75
CA SER A 106 -16.39 12.16 1.01
C SER A 106 -15.43 10.96 1.02
N LEU A 107 -14.14 11.19 1.29
CA LEU A 107 -13.08 10.18 1.29
C LEU A 107 -12.46 9.91 2.65
N GLU A 108 -12.84 10.67 3.68
CA GLU A 108 -12.45 10.48 5.08
C GLU A 108 -13.19 9.30 5.71
N VAL A 109 -13.03 8.12 5.12
CA VAL A 109 -13.68 6.88 5.56
C VAL A 109 -12.66 5.78 5.91
N PRO A 110 -12.96 4.90 6.88
CA PRO A 110 -12.04 3.84 7.31
C PRO A 110 -11.58 2.91 6.17
N GLN A 111 -12.41 2.73 5.14
CA GLN A 111 -12.14 1.84 4.02
C GLN A 111 -11.01 2.36 3.11
N ILE A 112 -10.93 3.68 2.91
CA ILE A 112 -9.84 4.34 2.18
C ILE A 112 -8.60 4.45 3.06
N ARG A 113 -8.77 4.86 4.32
CA ARG A 113 -7.66 4.95 5.29
C ARG A 113 -6.93 3.63 5.49
N SER A 114 -7.66 2.51 5.59
CA SER A 114 -7.07 1.18 5.75
C SER A 114 -6.26 0.76 4.51
N ARG A 115 -6.77 1.02 3.31
CA ARG A 115 -6.06 0.75 2.05
C ARG A 115 -4.79 1.58 1.92
N LEU A 116 -4.83 2.88 2.25
CA LEU A 116 -3.64 3.71 2.25
C LEU A 116 -2.54 3.16 3.20
N LYS A 117 -2.91 2.65 4.37
CA LYS A 117 -1.94 1.99 5.28
C LYS A 117 -1.30 0.75 4.63
N VAL A 118 -2.06 0.01 3.82
CA VAL A 118 -1.49 -1.11 3.04
C VAL A 118 -0.52 -0.59 1.99
N VAL A 119 -0.83 0.50 1.28
CA VAL A 119 0.10 1.14 0.34
C VAL A 119 1.39 1.56 1.05
N GLU A 120 1.29 2.23 2.20
CA GLU A 120 2.45 2.64 3.02
C GLU A 120 3.31 1.44 3.40
N MET A 121 2.69 0.36 3.86
CA MET A 121 3.39 -0.88 4.20
C MET A 121 4.13 -1.48 2.99
N GLN A 122 3.49 -1.54 1.82
CA GLN A 122 4.13 -2.09 0.62
C GLN A 122 5.27 -1.20 0.12
N ALA A 123 5.16 0.13 0.23
CA ALA A 123 6.25 1.05 -0.10
C ALA A 123 7.46 0.84 0.82
N GLN A 124 7.22 0.65 2.12
CA GLN A 124 8.28 0.32 3.08
C GLN A 124 8.94 -1.02 2.77
N LYS A 125 8.15 -2.04 2.40
CA LYS A 125 8.68 -3.35 1.99
C LYS A 125 9.53 -3.22 0.73
N ALA A 126 9.05 -2.51 -0.29
CA ALA A 126 9.81 -2.31 -1.52
C ALA A 126 11.16 -1.64 -1.26
N ARG A 127 11.17 -0.59 -0.43
CA ARG A 127 12.41 0.07 0.00
C ARG A 127 13.34 -0.86 0.79
N TYR A 128 12.80 -1.69 1.66
CA TYR A 128 13.58 -2.67 2.42
C TYR A 128 14.21 -3.72 1.51
N PHE A 129 13.44 -4.27 0.55
CA PHE A 129 13.97 -5.23 -0.43
C PHE A 129 15.01 -4.62 -1.35
N ASN A 130 14.82 -3.37 -1.78
CA ASN A 130 15.80 -2.63 -2.56
C ASN A 130 17.16 -2.51 -1.83
N ARG A 131 17.14 -2.27 -0.52
CA ARG A 131 18.35 -1.99 0.28
C ARG A 131 19.07 -3.23 0.79
N HIS A 132 18.34 -4.31 1.05
CA HIS A 132 18.84 -5.42 1.86
C HIS A 132 18.73 -6.80 1.19
N TYR A 133 18.08 -6.90 0.03
CA TYR A 133 17.83 -8.19 -0.63
C TYR A 133 18.33 -8.21 -2.06
N LYS A 134 18.35 -9.40 -2.65
CA LYS A 134 18.71 -9.59 -4.05
C LYS A 134 17.73 -8.82 -4.95
N LYS A 135 18.25 -8.30 -6.08
CA LYS A 135 17.48 -7.58 -7.11
C LYS A 135 16.19 -8.31 -7.51
N ASP A 136 16.22 -9.64 -7.50
CA ASP A 136 15.06 -10.51 -7.79
C ASP A 136 13.86 -10.32 -6.83
N SER A 137 14.09 -9.77 -5.63
CA SER A 137 13.04 -9.48 -4.65
C SER A 137 12.39 -8.10 -4.81
N LEU A 138 13.06 -7.18 -5.53
CA LEU A 138 12.57 -5.82 -5.72
C LEU A 138 11.33 -5.80 -6.62
N VAL A 139 11.38 -6.48 -7.76
CA VAL A 139 10.27 -6.48 -8.74
C VAL A 139 8.98 -6.99 -8.11
N PRO A 140 8.93 -8.16 -7.44
CA PRO A 140 7.71 -8.62 -6.77
C PRO A 140 7.21 -7.68 -5.66
N SER A 141 8.11 -6.92 -5.05
CA SER A 141 7.73 -5.94 -4.03
C SER A 141 7.10 -4.68 -4.64
N LEU A 142 7.58 -4.26 -5.81
CA LEU A 142 6.99 -3.17 -6.58
C LEU A 142 5.62 -3.58 -7.14
N GLU A 143 5.47 -4.79 -7.68
CA GLU A 143 4.16 -5.31 -8.11
C GLU A 143 3.12 -5.24 -6.98
N LYS A 144 3.50 -5.62 -5.77
CA LYS A 144 2.62 -5.53 -4.58
C LYS A 144 2.28 -4.09 -4.21
N LEU A 145 3.21 -3.15 -4.38
CA LEU A 145 2.98 -1.73 -4.17
C LEU A 145 1.97 -1.17 -5.18
N TYR A 146 2.14 -1.44 -6.48
CA TYR A 146 1.16 -1.04 -7.51
C TYR A 146 -0.20 -1.68 -7.29
N THR A 147 -0.24 -2.97 -6.96
CA THR A 147 -1.48 -3.68 -6.65
C THR A 147 -2.23 -3.02 -5.50
N ALA A 148 -1.52 -2.68 -4.41
CA ALA A 148 -2.13 -2.02 -3.26
C ALA A 148 -2.62 -0.60 -3.60
N TYR A 149 -1.86 0.15 -4.40
CA TYR A 149 -2.22 1.50 -4.80
C TYR A 149 -3.45 1.50 -5.72
N ASN A 150 -3.47 0.66 -6.75
CA ASN A 150 -4.62 0.51 -7.64
C ASN A 150 -5.86 0.07 -6.87
N ALA A 151 -5.74 -0.85 -5.90
CA ALA A 151 -6.86 -1.25 -5.05
C ALA A 151 -7.40 -0.10 -4.17
N MET A 152 -6.56 0.86 -3.80
CA MET A 152 -7.00 2.10 -3.14
C MET A 152 -7.81 2.97 -4.11
N LEU A 153 -7.30 3.19 -5.32
CA LEU A 153 -7.98 3.96 -6.37
C LEU A 153 -9.33 3.35 -6.72
N SER A 154 -9.39 2.05 -6.99
CA SER A 154 -10.64 1.35 -7.30
C SER A 154 -11.67 1.49 -6.18
N ARG A 155 -11.24 1.52 -4.92
CA ARG A 155 -12.18 1.71 -3.81
C ARG A 155 -12.71 3.14 -3.71
N MET A 156 -11.90 4.14 -4.03
CA MET A 156 -12.36 5.53 -4.12
C MET A 156 -13.48 5.64 -5.17
N LEU A 157 -13.28 5.01 -6.33
CA LEU A 157 -14.26 4.97 -7.41
C LEU A 157 -15.55 4.22 -7.00
N SER A 158 -15.43 3.00 -6.46
CA SER A 158 -16.60 2.19 -6.11
C SER A 158 -17.42 2.75 -4.94
N LEU A 159 -16.80 3.48 -4.01
CA LEU A 159 -17.50 4.13 -2.90
C LEU A 159 -18.56 5.11 -3.38
N ARG A 160 -18.25 5.82 -4.48
CA ARG A 160 -19.18 6.72 -5.11
C ARG A 160 -20.37 5.97 -5.70
N GLU A 161 -20.11 4.92 -6.46
CA GLU A 161 -21.15 4.09 -7.09
C GLU A 161 -22.14 3.59 -6.04
N GLU A 162 -21.63 3.08 -4.91
CA GLU A 162 -22.45 2.66 -3.77
C GLU A 162 -23.27 3.83 -3.18
N SER A 163 -22.67 4.99 -2.97
CA SER A 163 -23.38 6.15 -2.44
C SER A 163 -24.51 6.64 -3.37
N SER A 164 -24.29 6.59 -4.69
CA SER A 164 -25.27 6.98 -5.70
C SER A 164 -26.42 5.98 -5.87
N ALA A 165 -26.13 4.69 -5.70
CA ALA A 165 -27.14 3.63 -5.74
C ALA A 165 -28.07 3.73 -4.53
N VAL A 166 -27.52 3.93 -3.32
CA VAL A 166 -28.30 4.09 -2.09
C VAL A 166 -29.22 5.32 -2.16
N SER A 167 -28.76 6.44 -2.73
CA SER A 167 -29.62 7.62 -2.88
C SER A 167 -30.77 7.40 -3.85
N SER A 168 -30.57 6.60 -4.90
CA SER A 168 -31.59 6.32 -5.91
C SER A 168 -32.68 5.41 -5.34
N GLU A 169 -32.30 4.36 -4.60
CA GLU A 169 -33.26 3.47 -3.92
C GLU A 169 -34.11 4.22 -2.89
N THR A 170 -33.57 5.21 -2.17
CA THR A 170 -34.36 5.98 -1.19
C THR A 170 -35.42 6.90 -1.81
N ILE A 171 -35.29 7.26 -3.09
CA ILE A 171 -36.28 8.11 -3.79
C ILE A 171 -37.45 7.25 -4.30
N ASP A 172 -37.19 5.99 -4.67
CA ASP A 172 -38.21 5.08 -5.20
C ASP A 172 -39.13 4.47 -4.13
N ILE A 173 -38.82 4.65 -2.84
CA ILE A 173 -39.59 4.08 -1.71
C ILE A 173 -40.47 5.15 -1.02
N ASN A 174 -40.56 6.38 -1.55
CA ASN A 174 -41.29 7.49 -0.94
C ASN A 174 -42.49 7.99 -1.76
#